data_AF-A0A541BMP2-F1
#
_entry.id   AF-A0A541BMP2-F1
#
_cell.length_a   1.000
_cell.length_b   1.000
_cell.length_c   1.000
_cell.angle_alpha   90.00
_cell.angle_beta   90.00
_cell.angle_gamma   90.00
#
_symmetry.space_group_name_H-M   'P 1'
#
loop_
_entity.id
_entity.type
_entity.pdbx_description
1 polymer ?
#
loop_
_entity_poly.entity_id
_entity_poly.type
_entity_poly.pdbx_seq_one_letter_code
_entity_poly.pdbx_strand_id
1 'polypeptide(L)'
;MHRVGLRLGNPEKPASLALRRIADIEHSFDVFNIAAPTDTSSRERVSPVDTNAAPRLVELSAHELRRRLDEALAIYVEAMGYPRGTEFHRAPMWTEHTSRPGWRAVAALSPAAPGQHERMVGIAYGYRGAAHQWWHQQVRDGMSRSGADDQQIHEVLGDYFELTELHVSPGAQGHGTGEAMLLALLAGRPERGVLLSTPEVPEEDNRAWRLYRRLGFTDVVRHFTFTGDSRAFAVLGRPLPLDHHSLPR
;
A
#
# COMPACT_ATOMS: atom_id res chain seq x y z
N MET A 1 2.69 -30.47 76.34
CA MET A 1 3.49 -30.54 75.10
C MET A 1 2.57 -30.43 73.91
N HIS A 2 2.34 -29.23 73.38
CA HIS A 2 1.65 -29.02 72.09
C HIS A 2 2.22 -27.79 71.39
N ARG A 3 2.25 -27.89 70.07
CA ARG A 3 3.21 -27.32 69.13
C ARG A 3 2.90 -25.86 68.75
N VAL A 4 3.98 -25.10 68.57
CA VAL A 4 4.08 -23.70 68.14
C VAL A 4 3.55 -23.52 66.71
N GLY A 5 2.79 -22.43 66.49
CA GLY A 5 2.35 -21.98 65.17
C GLY A 5 3.46 -21.27 64.39
N LEU A 6 3.61 -21.65 63.12
CA LEU A 6 4.45 -20.97 62.13
C LEU A 6 3.54 -20.55 60.97
N ARG A 7 3.26 -19.25 60.86
CA ARG A 7 2.76 -18.62 59.63
C ARG A 7 3.96 -18.47 58.69
N LEU A 8 3.94 -19.19 57.58
CA LEU A 8 4.91 -19.04 56.48
C LEU A 8 4.48 -17.87 55.59
N GLY A 9 5.45 -16.98 55.32
CA GLY A 9 5.31 -15.82 54.47
C GLY A 9 5.08 -16.19 53.00
N ASN A 10 4.41 -15.27 52.31
CA ASN A 10 4.09 -15.34 50.89
C ASN A 10 5.37 -15.11 50.05
N PRO A 11 5.72 -15.95 49.07
CA PRO A 11 6.88 -15.70 48.23
C PRO A 11 6.59 -14.61 47.18
N GLU A 12 7.44 -13.59 47.16
CA GLU A 12 7.44 -12.51 46.18
C GLU A 12 7.64 -13.04 44.76
N LYS A 13 6.84 -12.51 43.81
CA LYS A 13 6.99 -12.75 42.38
C LYS A 13 8.25 -12.05 41.87
N PRO A 14 9.10 -12.69 41.06
CA PRO A 14 10.24 -12.02 40.45
C PRO A 14 9.76 -10.94 39.46
N ALA A 15 10.47 -9.82 39.49
CA ALA A 15 10.20 -8.60 38.77
C ALA A 15 10.01 -8.82 37.26
N SER A 16 8.87 -8.33 36.76
CA SER A 16 8.62 -8.13 35.33
C SER A 16 9.72 -7.23 34.76
N LEU A 17 10.52 -7.75 33.84
CA LEU A 17 11.40 -6.96 33.00
C LEU A 17 10.52 -6.01 32.19
N ALA A 18 10.47 -4.77 32.66
CA ALA A 18 9.77 -3.68 32.04
C ALA A 18 10.16 -3.59 30.56
N LEU A 19 9.16 -3.79 29.69
CA LEU A 19 9.14 -3.29 28.32
C LEU A 19 9.61 -1.83 28.37
N ARG A 20 10.87 -1.60 27.99
CA ARG A 20 11.34 -0.25 27.70
C ARG A 20 10.46 0.24 26.57
N ARG A 21 9.58 1.20 26.89
CA ARG A 21 8.81 1.96 25.90
C ARG A 21 9.81 2.53 24.91
N ILE A 22 9.83 1.97 23.70
CA ILE A 22 10.34 2.68 22.53
C ILE A 22 9.31 3.78 22.29
N ALA A 23 9.64 4.98 22.77
CA ALA A 23 8.97 6.19 22.34
C ALA A 23 9.40 6.39 20.89
N ASP A 24 8.58 5.87 19.96
CA ASP A 24 8.46 6.23 18.53
C ASP A 24 7.55 5.18 17.84
N ILE A 25 6.38 4.91 18.43
CA ILE A 25 5.28 4.27 17.71
C ILE A 25 4.49 5.43 17.09
N GLU A 26 4.88 5.86 15.88
CA GLU A 26 4.04 6.70 15.04
C GLU A 26 2.82 5.87 14.65
N HIS A 27 1.82 5.86 15.53
CA HIS A 27 0.48 5.37 15.32
C HIS A 27 0.29 3.86 15.08
N SER A 28 -0.65 3.28 15.83
CA SER A 28 -1.17 1.91 15.65
C SER A 28 -1.88 1.67 14.29
N PHE A 29 -1.75 2.60 13.33
CA PHE A 29 -2.51 2.69 12.08
C PHE A 29 -1.73 2.18 10.85
N ASP A 30 -0.40 2.04 10.93
CA ASP A 30 0.44 1.54 9.81
C ASP A 30 0.23 0.06 9.47
N VAL A 31 -0.46 -0.66 10.36
CA VAL A 31 -0.94 -2.04 10.21
C VAL A 31 -1.86 -2.23 8.99
N PHE A 32 -2.57 -1.19 8.55
CA PHE A 32 -3.72 -1.34 7.64
C PHE A 32 -3.41 -1.17 6.15
N ASN A 33 -2.15 -0.98 5.72
CA ASN A 33 -1.87 -0.75 4.30
C ASN A 33 -1.62 -2.04 3.53
N ILE A 34 -2.68 -2.79 3.24
CA ILE A 34 -2.82 -4.22 3.54
C ILE A 34 -4.00 -4.86 2.78
N ALA A 35 -4.14 -4.92 1.44
CA ALA A 35 -4.96 -5.97 0.75
C ALA A 35 -4.76 -6.06 -0.78
N ALA A 36 -5.31 -7.14 -1.35
CA ALA A 36 -5.62 -7.35 -2.75
C ALA A 36 -7.08 -7.82 -2.82
N PRO A 37 -7.78 -7.65 -3.95
CA PRO A 37 -9.16 -8.10 -4.12
C PRO A 37 -9.33 -9.59 -3.80
N THR A 38 -10.33 -9.93 -2.98
CA THR A 38 -10.99 -11.24 -3.05
C THR A 38 -12.04 -11.19 -4.15
N ASP A 39 -11.81 -11.95 -5.22
CA ASP A 39 -12.80 -12.11 -6.29
C ASP A 39 -13.99 -12.93 -5.77
N THR A 40 -15.02 -12.24 -5.30
CA THR A 40 -16.34 -12.82 -5.05
C THR A 40 -17.39 -11.84 -5.55
N SER A 41 -17.77 -12.00 -6.82
CA SER A 41 -18.79 -11.17 -7.44
C SER A 41 -20.18 -11.47 -6.85
N SER A 42 -20.81 -10.47 -6.24
CA SER A 42 -22.27 -10.39 -6.10
C SER A 42 -22.74 -9.17 -6.91
N ARG A 43 -23.46 -9.40 -8.02
CA ARG A 43 -23.90 -8.35 -8.94
C ARG A 43 -25.09 -7.58 -8.36
N GLU A 44 -24.91 -6.31 -8.05
CA GLU A 44 -26.02 -5.35 -7.99
C GLU A 44 -25.88 -4.34 -9.14
N ARG A 45 -27.00 -4.07 -9.81
CA ARG A 45 -27.05 -3.49 -11.16
C ARG A 45 -27.18 -1.97 -11.04
N VAL A 46 -26.11 -1.22 -11.31
CA VAL A 46 -26.17 0.23 -11.55
C VAL A 46 -26.15 0.48 -13.06
N SER A 47 -26.97 1.42 -13.52
CA SER A 47 -27.21 1.74 -14.93
C SER A 47 -25.92 2.08 -15.72
N PRO A 48 -25.82 1.71 -17.01
CA PRO A 48 -24.61 1.93 -17.79
C PRO A 48 -24.52 3.39 -18.23
N VAL A 49 -23.53 4.11 -17.69
CA VAL A 49 -22.90 5.22 -18.42
C VAL A 49 -22.03 4.56 -19.50
N ASP A 50 -21.96 5.12 -20.71
CA ASP A 50 -21.14 4.58 -21.81
C ASP A 50 -19.69 4.32 -21.34
N THR A 51 -19.38 3.07 -21.01
CA THR A 51 -18.10 2.63 -20.45
C THR A 51 -17.02 2.39 -21.50
N ASN A 52 -17.29 2.73 -22.77
CA ASN A 52 -16.44 2.35 -23.88
C ASN A 52 -15.36 3.39 -24.24
N ALA A 53 -15.32 4.53 -23.54
CA ALA A 53 -14.29 5.54 -23.70
C ALA A 53 -13.21 5.38 -22.63
N ALA A 54 -11.95 5.29 -23.07
CA ALA A 54 -10.81 5.14 -22.17
C ALA A 54 -10.77 6.27 -21.12
N PRO A 55 -10.51 5.96 -19.84
CA PRO A 55 -10.46 6.98 -18.81
C PRO A 55 -9.30 7.94 -19.05
N ARG A 56 -9.54 9.22 -18.77
CA ARG A 56 -8.53 10.29 -18.88
C ARG A 56 -7.68 10.29 -17.62
N LEU A 57 -6.35 10.27 -17.78
CA LEU A 57 -5.43 10.37 -16.66
C LEU A 57 -5.15 11.84 -16.31
N VAL A 58 -5.13 12.13 -15.01
CA VAL A 58 -4.79 13.45 -14.48
C VAL A 58 -3.82 13.30 -13.31
N GLU A 59 -2.80 14.16 -13.25
CA GLU A 59 -2.05 14.36 -12.01
C GLU A 59 -2.93 15.16 -11.04
N LEU A 60 -2.98 14.74 -9.77
CA LEU A 60 -3.70 15.45 -8.73
C LEU A 60 -2.72 16.22 -7.86
N SER A 61 -3.01 17.49 -7.59
CA SER A 61 -2.40 18.20 -6.47
C SER A 61 -2.87 17.62 -5.12
N ALA A 62 -2.08 17.85 -4.07
CA ALA A 62 -2.44 17.46 -2.70
C ALA A 62 -3.81 18.05 -2.28
N HIS A 63 -4.10 19.28 -2.71
CA HIS A 63 -5.38 19.93 -2.43
C HIS A 63 -6.54 19.26 -3.18
N GLU A 64 -6.34 18.85 -4.44
CA GLU A 64 -7.34 18.11 -5.20
C GLU A 64 -7.63 16.74 -4.61
N LEU A 65 -6.60 15.98 -4.20
CA LEU A 65 -6.82 14.70 -3.53
C LEU A 65 -7.60 14.90 -2.23
N ARG A 66 -7.26 15.89 -1.40
CA ARG A 66 -7.99 16.16 -0.15
C ARG A 66 -9.47 16.49 -0.40
N ARG A 67 -9.80 17.24 -1.46
CA ARG A 67 -11.19 17.53 -1.83
C ARG A 67 -11.95 16.31 -2.38
N ARG A 68 -11.24 15.34 -2.97
CA ARG A 68 -11.81 14.10 -3.55
C ARG A 68 -11.47 12.86 -2.71
N LEU A 69 -11.10 13.03 -1.45
CA LEU A 69 -10.56 11.95 -0.63
C LEU A 69 -11.59 10.83 -0.43
N ASP A 70 -12.84 11.19 -0.16
CA ASP A 70 -13.93 10.24 0.00
C ASP A 70 -14.15 9.39 -1.26
N GLU A 71 -14.02 9.99 -2.44
CA GLU A 71 -14.14 9.29 -3.72
C GLU A 71 -12.98 8.31 -3.93
N ALA A 72 -11.75 8.74 -3.63
CA ALA A 72 -10.57 7.89 -3.75
C ALA A 72 -10.59 6.72 -2.75
N LEU A 73 -11.05 6.97 -1.51
CA LEU A 73 -11.22 5.94 -0.49
C LEU A 73 -12.36 4.98 -0.82
N ALA A 74 -13.44 5.44 -1.45
CA ALA A 74 -14.50 4.56 -1.93
C ALA A 74 -13.97 3.56 -2.98
N ILE A 75 -13.08 4.00 -3.88
CA ILE A 75 -12.41 3.12 -4.85
C ILE A 75 -11.52 2.10 -4.13
N TYR A 76 -10.74 2.54 -3.13
CA TYR A 76 -9.93 1.64 -2.29
C TYR A 76 -10.78 0.56 -1.62
N VAL A 77 -11.86 0.95 -0.92
CA VAL A 77 -12.76 0.01 -0.22
C VAL A 77 -13.39 -0.97 -1.20
N GLU A 78 -13.89 -0.47 -2.33
CA GLU A 78 -14.53 -1.28 -3.37
C GLU A 78 -13.54 -2.25 -4.02
N ALA A 79 -12.36 -1.78 -4.43
CA ALA A 79 -11.35 -2.59 -5.11
C ALA A 79 -10.76 -3.67 -4.21
N MET A 80 -10.71 -3.43 -2.90
CA MET A 80 -10.16 -4.36 -1.91
C MET A 80 -11.21 -5.29 -1.30
N GLY A 81 -12.50 -5.02 -1.54
CA GLY A 81 -13.60 -5.78 -0.95
C GLY A 81 -13.74 -5.55 0.56
N TYR A 82 -13.35 -4.37 1.06
CA TYR A 82 -13.48 -4.06 2.48
C TYR A 82 -14.91 -3.70 2.90
N PRO A 83 -15.26 -3.87 4.18
CA PRO A 83 -16.50 -3.33 4.73
C PRO A 83 -16.55 -1.80 4.60
N ARG A 84 -17.76 -1.27 4.42
CA ARG A 84 -17.98 0.18 4.53
C ARG A 84 -17.58 0.67 5.92
N GLY A 85 -17.03 1.88 5.98
CA GLY A 85 -16.50 2.50 7.18
C GLY A 85 -14.98 2.32 7.35
N THR A 86 -14.34 1.43 6.58
CA THR A 86 -12.88 1.34 6.54
C THR A 86 -12.24 2.67 6.10
N GLU A 87 -12.90 3.41 5.21
CA GLU A 87 -12.48 4.73 4.74
C GLU A 87 -12.21 5.72 5.89
N PHE A 88 -13.01 5.72 6.96
CA PHE A 88 -12.86 6.66 8.08
C PHE A 88 -11.54 6.48 8.83
N HIS A 89 -11.05 5.24 8.90
CA HIS A 89 -9.77 4.93 9.54
C HIS A 89 -8.57 5.21 8.63
N ARG A 90 -8.78 5.21 7.31
CA ARG A 90 -7.72 5.43 6.30
C ARG A 90 -7.56 6.91 5.93
N ALA A 91 -8.62 7.71 6.05
CA ALA A 91 -8.62 9.11 5.66
C ALA A 91 -7.54 9.97 6.34
N PRO A 92 -7.27 9.88 7.66
CA PRO A 92 -6.23 10.67 8.30
C PRO A 92 -4.83 10.34 7.74
N MET A 93 -4.55 9.06 7.53
CA MET A 93 -3.27 8.58 6.98
C MET A 93 -3.07 9.06 5.55
N TRP A 94 -4.05 8.86 4.67
CA TRP A 94 -3.97 9.34 3.28
C TRP A 94 -3.81 10.87 3.23
N THR A 95 -4.43 11.59 4.15
CA THR A 95 -4.26 13.05 4.27
C THR A 95 -2.84 13.41 4.68
N GLU A 96 -2.25 12.73 5.66
CA GLU A 96 -0.87 12.97 6.08
C GLU A 96 0.13 12.69 4.95
N HIS A 97 -0.06 11.60 4.19
CA HIS A 97 0.78 11.24 3.04
C HIS A 97 0.91 12.39 2.02
N THR A 98 -0.14 13.19 1.83
CA THR A 98 -0.13 14.32 0.89
C THR A 98 0.85 15.44 1.26
N SER A 99 1.44 15.39 2.46
CA SER A 99 2.46 16.33 2.93
C SER A 99 3.90 15.78 2.85
N ARG A 100 4.05 14.50 2.48
CA ARG A 100 5.37 13.83 2.46
C ARG A 100 6.23 14.29 1.27
N PRO A 101 7.57 14.35 1.43
CA PRO A 101 8.47 14.71 0.35
C PRO A 101 8.30 13.83 -0.90
N GLY A 102 8.32 14.45 -2.07
CA GLY A 102 8.19 13.73 -3.34
C GLY A 102 6.80 13.16 -3.62
N TRP A 103 5.78 13.49 -2.81
CA TRP A 103 4.40 13.06 -3.02
C TRP A 103 3.92 13.37 -4.44
N ARG A 104 3.26 12.39 -5.06
CA ARG A 104 2.60 12.51 -6.37
C ARG A 104 1.40 11.57 -6.40
N ALA A 105 0.32 12.01 -7.07
CA ALA A 105 -0.85 11.19 -7.32
C ALA A 105 -1.32 11.32 -8.77
N VAL A 106 -1.82 10.23 -9.33
CA VAL A 106 -2.49 10.16 -10.63
C VAL A 106 -3.87 9.55 -10.43
N ALA A 107 -4.90 10.19 -10.99
CA ALA A 107 -6.24 9.65 -11.02
C ALA A 107 -6.67 9.33 -12.46
N ALA A 108 -7.46 8.27 -12.59
CA ALA A 108 -8.17 7.95 -13.83
C ALA A 108 -9.61 8.44 -13.70
N LEU A 109 -10.02 9.31 -14.62
CA LEU A 109 -11.36 9.90 -14.66
C LEU A 109 -12.17 9.31 -15.81
N SER A 110 -13.36 8.81 -15.50
CA SER A 110 -14.32 8.37 -16.50
C SER A 110 -14.86 9.59 -17.27
N PRO A 111 -14.98 9.50 -18.61
CA PRO A 111 -15.59 10.54 -19.41
C PRO A 111 -17.02 10.84 -18.95
N ALA A 112 -17.36 12.12 -18.83
CA ALA A 112 -18.68 12.58 -18.43
C ALA A 112 -19.40 13.25 -19.60
N ALA A 113 -20.73 13.07 -19.67
CA ALA A 113 -21.56 13.82 -20.62
C ALA A 113 -21.51 15.33 -20.31
N PRO A 114 -21.78 16.22 -21.29
CA PRO A 114 -21.85 17.64 -21.04
C PRO A 114 -22.79 17.98 -19.86
N GLY A 115 -22.28 18.72 -18.88
CA GLY A 115 -23.01 19.09 -17.66
C GLY A 115 -22.93 18.08 -16.51
N GLN A 116 -22.18 16.98 -16.66
CA GLN A 116 -21.87 16.04 -15.57
C GLN A 116 -20.43 16.18 -15.08
N HIS A 117 -20.21 15.84 -13.81
CA HIS A 117 -18.87 15.78 -13.23
C HIS A 117 -18.16 14.48 -13.61
N GLU A 118 -16.87 14.56 -13.96
CA GLU A 118 -16.03 13.38 -14.20
C GLU A 118 -15.83 12.57 -12.91
N ARG A 119 -16.22 11.30 -12.95
CA ARG A 119 -16.05 10.36 -11.84
C ARG A 119 -14.65 9.75 -11.85
N MET A 120 -14.00 9.69 -10.70
CA MET A 120 -12.78 8.93 -10.50
C MET A 120 -13.11 7.43 -10.56
N VAL A 121 -12.34 6.70 -11.36
CA VAL A 121 -12.43 5.23 -11.50
C VAL A 121 -11.12 4.54 -11.16
N GLY A 122 -10.07 5.31 -10.88
CA GLY A 122 -8.82 4.80 -10.33
C GLY A 122 -8.00 5.90 -9.67
N ILE A 123 -7.19 5.50 -8.70
CA ILE A 123 -6.25 6.35 -7.97
C ILE A 123 -4.93 5.60 -7.80
N ALA A 124 -3.83 6.27 -8.06
CA ALA A 124 -2.49 5.82 -7.73
C ALA A 124 -1.74 6.96 -7.05
N TYR A 125 -1.04 6.69 -5.95
CA TYR A 125 -0.14 7.69 -5.36
C TYR A 125 1.03 7.04 -4.63
N GLY A 126 2.04 7.87 -4.41
CA GLY A 126 3.21 7.50 -3.62
C GLY A 126 4.00 8.73 -3.22
N TYR A 127 5.10 8.51 -2.51
CA TYR A 127 6.03 9.54 -2.08
C TYR A 127 7.45 8.96 -1.96
N ARG A 128 8.44 9.82 -1.69
CA ARG A 128 9.81 9.36 -1.48
C ARG A 128 9.91 8.62 -0.14
N GLY A 129 10.42 7.40 -0.17
CA GLY A 129 10.66 6.61 1.03
C GLY A 129 11.75 7.22 1.91
N ALA A 130 11.65 7.04 3.23
CA ALA A 130 12.59 7.58 4.20
C ALA A 130 12.83 6.65 5.38
N ALA A 131 14.05 6.65 5.92
CA ALA A 131 14.47 5.71 6.96
C ALA A 131 13.70 5.82 8.30
N HIS A 132 13.10 6.97 8.59
CA HIS A 132 12.28 7.16 9.80
C HIS A 132 10.86 6.60 9.65
N GLN A 133 10.40 6.33 8.42
CA GLN A 133 9.05 5.82 8.19
C GLN A 133 8.95 4.36 8.63
N TRP A 134 7.85 4.01 9.28
CA TRP A 134 7.61 2.65 9.76
C TRP A 134 7.74 1.60 8.65
N TRP A 135 7.14 1.83 7.47
CA TRP A 135 7.18 0.88 6.36
C TRP A 135 8.62 0.57 5.94
N HIS A 136 9.49 1.59 5.86
CA HIS A 136 10.91 1.42 5.58
C HIS A 136 11.58 0.49 6.60
N GLN A 137 11.34 0.69 7.90
CA GLN A 137 11.90 -0.14 8.96
C GLN A 137 11.43 -1.59 8.84
N GLN A 138 10.15 -1.81 8.54
CA GLN A 138 9.59 -3.14 8.33
C GLN A 138 10.24 -3.88 7.15
N VAL A 139 10.43 -3.20 6.01
CA VAL A 139 11.09 -3.79 4.84
C VAL A 139 12.55 -4.09 5.14
N ARG A 140 13.27 -3.16 5.77
CA ARG A 140 14.66 -3.35 6.17
C ARG A 140 14.82 -4.59 7.05
N ASP A 141 13.98 -4.72 8.07
CA ASP A 141 13.98 -5.87 8.97
C ASP A 141 13.59 -7.16 8.25
N GLY A 142 12.68 -7.09 7.28
CA GLY A 142 12.34 -8.21 6.38
C GLY A 142 13.54 -8.67 5.55
N MET A 143 14.24 -7.73 4.91
CA MET A 143 15.44 -8.01 4.12
C MET A 143 16.54 -8.64 4.99
N SER A 144 16.82 -8.10 6.18
CA SER A 144 17.80 -8.67 7.11
C SER A 144 17.43 -10.10 7.52
N ARG A 145 16.15 -10.37 7.80
CA ARG A 145 15.68 -11.73 8.13
C ARG A 145 15.78 -12.70 6.94
N SER A 146 15.67 -12.20 5.71
CA SER A 146 15.87 -12.97 4.48
C SER A 146 17.36 -13.14 4.11
N GLY A 147 18.29 -12.66 4.94
CA GLY A 147 19.73 -12.84 4.74
C GLY A 147 20.40 -11.77 3.88
N ALA A 148 19.72 -10.66 3.58
CA ALA A 148 20.34 -9.54 2.89
C ALA A 148 21.38 -8.85 3.79
N ASP A 149 22.53 -8.49 3.21
CA ASP A 149 23.56 -7.71 3.88
C ASP A 149 23.25 -6.21 3.87
N ASP A 150 24.04 -5.43 4.63
CA ASP A 150 23.88 -3.98 4.76
C ASP A 150 24.02 -3.24 3.42
N GLN A 151 24.85 -3.75 2.51
CA GLN A 151 25.05 -3.15 1.20
C GLN A 151 23.79 -3.32 0.34
N GLN A 152 23.24 -4.53 0.27
CA GLN A 152 22.00 -4.84 -0.45
C GLN A 152 20.82 -4.02 0.09
N ILE A 153 20.71 -3.92 1.42
CA ILE A 153 19.70 -3.09 2.07
C ILE A 153 19.87 -1.62 1.70
N HIS A 154 21.09 -1.09 1.71
CA HIS A 154 21.37 0.30 1.32
C HIS A 154 21.09 0.56 -0.16
N GLU A 155 21.39 -0.38 -1.04
CA GLU A 155 21.10 -0.30 -2.47
C GLU A 155 19.60 -0.19 -2.72
N VAL A 156 18.79 -1.03 -2.05
CA VAL A 156 17.33 -1.06 -2.22
C VAL A 156 16.62 0.09 -1.53
N LEU A 157 16.96 0.39 -0.27
CA LEU A 157 16.22 1.32 0.58
C LEU A 157 16.83 2.73 0.65
N GLY A 158 18.02 2.95 0.09
CA GLY A 158 18.72 4.23 0.18
C GLY A 158 18.07 5.37 -0.61
N ASP A 159 17.35 5.07 -1.69
CA ASP A 159 16.67 6.06 -2.53
C ASP A 159 15.60 5.41 -3.40
N TYR A 160 14.34 5.47 -2.97
CA TYR A 160 13.22 4.86 -3.69
C TYR A 160 11.93 5.69 -3.56
N PHE A 161 11.07 5.53 -4.56
CA PHE A 161 9.68 5.96 -4.53
C PHE A 161 8.83 4.83 -3.95
N GLU A 162 8.10 5.09 -2.88
CA GLU A 162 7.13 4.15 -2.33
C GLU A 162 5.83 4.28 -3.12
N LEU A 163 5.45 3.26 -3.89
CA LEU A 163 4.11 3.15 -4.47
C LEU A 163 3.16 2.72 -3.35
N THR A 164 2.54 3.69 -2.71
CA THR A 164 1.73 3.47 -1.51
C THR A 164 0.34 2.92 -1.84
N GLU A 165 -0.32 3.43 -2.88
CA GLU A 165 -1.66 2.98 -3.28
C GLU A 165 -1.79 2.92 -4.80
N LEU A 166 -2.47 1.88 -5.32
CA LEU A 166 -2.83 1.72 -6.73
C LEU A 166 -4.14 0.92 -6.84
N HIS A 167 -5.23 1.62 -7.11
CA HIS A 167 -6.57 1.04 -7.11
C HIS A 167 -7.37 1.45 -8.34
N VAL A 168 -8.13 0.51 -8.89
CA VAL A 168 -9.08 0.73 -9.98
C VAL A 168 -10.40 0.11 -9.57
N SER A 169 -11.50 0.87 -9.67
CA SER A 169 -12.85 0.36 -9.41
C SER A 169 -13.09 -0.92 -10.22
N PRO A 170 -13.69 -1.98 -9.64
CA PRO A 170 -13.91 -3.26 -10.32
C PRO A 170 -14.54 -3.14 -11.72
N GLY A 171 -15.51 -2.24 -11.90
CA GLY A 171 -16.16 -2.00 -13.19
C GLY A 171 -15.26 -1.38 -14.28
N ALA A 172 -14.10 -0.84 -13.90
CA ALA A 172 -13.12 -0.23 -14.81
C ALA A 172 -11.82 -1.06 -14.96
N GLN A 173 -11.73 -2.23 -14.31
CA GLN A 173 -10.57 -3.13 -14.41
C GLN A 173 -10.53 -3.87 -15.76
N GLY A 174 -9.35 -4.39 -16.13
CA GLY A 174 -9.17 -5.19 -17.35
C GLY A 174 -8.89 -4.41 -18.63
N HIS A 175 -8.80 -3.08 -18.56
CA HIS A 175 -8.63 -2.19 -19.72
C HIS A 175 -7.31 -1.38 -19.69
N GLY A 176 -6.29 -1.85 -18.96
CA GLY A 176 -4.98 -1.19 -18.88
C GLY A 176 -4.90 0.05 -17.97
N THR A 177 -5.99 0.49 -17.34
CA THR A 177 -6.04 1.69 -16.49
C THR A 177 -4.98 1.72 -15.38
N GLY A 178 -4.81 0.60 -14.66
CA GLY A 178 -3.84 0.51 -13.55
C GLY A 178 -2.39 0.64 -14.02
N GLU A 179 -2.06 0.06 -15.17
CA GLU A 179 -0.75 0.23 -15.80
C GLU A 179 -0.53 1.67 -16.25
N ALA A 180 -1.51 2.26 -16.94
CA ALA A 180 -1.39 3.62 -17.43
C ALA A 180 -1.19 4.63 -16.28
N MET A 181 -1.92 4.45 -15.16
CA MET A 181 -1.71 5.25 -13.95
C MET A 181 -0.32 5.03 -13.34
N LEU A 182 0.15 3.79 -13.23
CA LEU A 182 1.46 3.47 -12.66
C LEU A 182 2.60 4.05 -13.50
N LEU A 183 2.53 3.91 -14.83
CA LEU A 183 3.51 4.49 -15.75
C LEU A 183 3.52 6.03 -15.65
N ALA A 184 2.34 6.66 -15.62
CA ALA A 184 2.23 8.11 -15.46
C ALA A 184 2.78 8.59 -14.10
N LEU A 185 2.52 7.84 -13.02
CA LEU A 185 3.00 8.16 -11.68
C LEU A 185 4.53 8.13 -11.61
N LEU A 186 5.14 7.11 -12.21
CA LEU A 186 6.59 6.87 -12.19
C LEU A 186 7.38 7.66 -13.25
N ALA A 187 6.70 8.28 -14.23
CA ALA A 187 7.35 9.05 -15.27
C ALA A 187 8.18 10.22 -14.70
N GLY A 188 9.47 10.26 -15.05
CA GLY A 188 10.39 11.34 -14.65
C GLY A 188 10.72 11.39 -13.16
N ARG A 189 10.46 10.31 -12.40
CA ARG A 189 10.88 10.22 -11.00
C ARG A 189 12.42 10.18 -10.88
N PRO A 190 13.04 10.96 -9.98
CA PRO A 190 14.49 11.00 -9.78
C PRO A 190 15.03 9.88 -8.89
N GLU A 191 14.18 9.15 -8.16
CA GLU A 191 14.61 8.06 -7.30
C GLU A 191 15.25 6.91 -8.10
N ARG A 192 16.22 6.20 -7.51
CA ARG A 192 16.87 5.02 -8.13
C ARG A 192 15.94 3.82 -8.34
N GLY A 193 14.83 3.74 -7.60
CA GLY A 193 13.89 2.64 -7.71
C GLY A 193 12.49 2.96 -7.22
N VAL A 194 11.55 2.07 -7.48
CA VAL A 194 10.20 2.06 -6.90
C VAL A 194 10.01 0.78 -6.10
N LEU A 195 9.41 0.88 -4.92
CA LEU A 195 9.04 -0.25 -4.09
C LEU A 195 7.55 -0.24 -3.74
N LEU A 196 6.98 -1.42 -3.53
CA LEU A 196 5.61 -1.60 -3.06
C LEU A 196 5.49 -2.86 -2.22
N SER A 197 4.44 -2.95 -1.41
CA SER A 197 3.99 -4.20 -0.80
C SER A 197 2.70 -4.68 -1.47
N THR A 198 2.59 -5.98 -1.72
CA THR A 198 1.39 -6.62 -2.25
C THR A 198 1.14 -7.95 -1.53
N PRO A 199 -0.11 -8.29 -1.16
CA PRO A 199 -0.38 -9.59 -0.58
C PRO A 199 -0.02 -10.70 -1.56
N GLU A 200 0.58 -11.75 -1.02
CA GLU A 200 0.78 -12.97 -1.75
C GLU A 200 -0.55 -13.68 -1.96
N VAL A 201 -0.72 -14.20 -3.17
CA VAL A 201 -1.81 -15.09 -3.54
C VAL A 201 -1.20 -16.36 -4.13
N PRO A 202 -1.88 -17.52 -4.03
CA PRO A 202 -1.40 -18.75 -4.65
C PRO A 202 -1.03 -18.51 -6.12
N GLU A 203 0.16 -18.98 -6.50
CA GLU A 203 0.68 -18.91 -7.88
C GLU A 203 0.73 -17.49 -8.48
N GLU A 204 0.67 -16.45 -7.65
CA GLU A 204 0.62 -15.05 -8.10
C GLU A 204 -0.59 -14.77 -9.04
N ASP A 205 -1.66 -15.57 -8.95
CA ASP A 205 -2.80 -15.51 -9.86
C ASP A 205 -3.80 -14.40 -9.51
N ASN A 206 -3.37 -13.15 -9.65
CA ASN A 206 -4.29 -12.02 -9.69
C ASN A 206 -3.82 -10.92 -10.65
N ARG A 207 -4.67 -9.91 -10.86
CA ARG A 207 -4.37 -8.80 -11.79
C ARG A 207 -3.18 -7.95 -11.34
N ALA A 208 -2.99 -7.76 -10.05
CA ALA A 208 -1.91 -6.93 -9.50
C ALA A 208 -0.54 -7.59 -9.73
N TRP A 209 -0.40 -8.86 -9.39
CA TRP A 209 0.81 -9.65 -9.64
C TRP A 209 1.15 -9.72 -11.13
N ARG A 210 0.18 -10.03 -12.00
CA ARG A 210 0.39 -10.01 -13.46
C ARG A 210 0.87 -8.64 -13.96
N LEU A 211 0.32 -7.55 -13.42
CA LEU A 211 0.76 -6.19 -13.74
C LEU A 211 2.22 -5.97 -13.32
N TYR A 212 2.55 -6.24 -12.06
CA TYR A 212 3.88 -6.00 -11.51
C TYR A 212 4.95 -6.84 -12.23
N ARG A 213 4.68 -8.13 -12.47
CA ARG A 213 5.59 -9.00 -13.23
C ARG A 213 5.78 -8.53 -14.67
N ARG A 214 4.70 -8.16 -15.35
CA ARG A 214 4.78 -7.63 -16.73
C ARG A 214 5.54 -6.31 -16.81
N LEU A 215 5.47 -5.51 -15.75
CA LEU A 215 6.27 -4.31 -15.57
C LEU A 215 7.63 -4.60 -14.90
N GLY A 216 8.13 -5.84 -14.89
CA GLY A 216 9.50 -6.12 -14.44
C GLY A 216 9.79 -5.85 -12.97
N PHE A 217 8.77 -5.82 -12.11
CA PHE A 217 8.98 -5.82 -10.66
C PHE A 217 9.49 -7.19 -10.19
N THR A 218 10.55 -7.17 -9.41
CA THR A 218 11.20 -8.34 -8.84
C THR A 218 11.04 -8.40 -7.33
N ASP A 219 11.26 -9.58 -6.76
CA ASP A 219 11.08 -9.81 -5.33
C ASP A 219 12.22 -9.17 -4.53
N VAL A 220 11.86 -8.42 -3.49
CA VAL A 220 12.78 -7.88 -2.48
C VAL A 220 12.65 -8.69 -1.18
N VAL A 221 11.40 -8.92 -0.74
CA VAL A 221 11.08 -9.76 0.41
C VAL A 221 9.87 -10.63 0.06
N ARG A 222 9.87 -11.89 0.49
CA ARG A 222 8.73 -12.83 0.37
C ARG A 222 8.31 -13.36 1.73
N HIS A 223 7.06 -13.82 1.79
CA HIS A 223 6.43 -14.40 2.96
C HIS A 223 6.52 -13.51 4.20
N PHE A 224 6.48 -12.19 3.99
CA PHE A 224 6.56 -11.19 5.04
C PHE A 224 5.19 -11.03 5.71
N THR A 225 5.16 -10.92 7.04
CA THR A 225 3.93 -10.64 7.79
C THR A 225 4.10 -9.29 8.47
N PHE A 226 3.24 -8.34 8.12
CA PHE A 226 3.16 -7.07 8.83
C PHE A 226 2.46 -7.26 10.16
N THR A 227 2.86 -6.51 11.18
CA THR A 227 2.18 -6.53 12.48
C THR A 227 0.70 -6.18 12.27
N GLY A 228 -0.21 -7.07 12.67
CA GLY A 228 -1.66 -6.86 12.62
C GLY A 228 -2.37 -7.24 11.31
N ASP A 229 -1.65 -7.81 10.33
CA ASP A 229 -2.25 -8.54 9.19
C ASP A 229 -1.66 -9.94 9.12
N SER A 230 -2.51 -10.97 9.13
CA SER A 230 -2.08 -12.36 9.15
C SER A 230 -1.69 -12.91 7.77
N ARG A 231 -1.92 -12.15 6.68
CA ARG A 231 -1.55 -12.59 5.34
C ARG A 231 -0.04 -12.50 5.13
N ALA A 232 0.43 -13.31 4.19
CA ALA A 232 1.77 -13.18 3.63
C ALA A 232 1.80 -12.03 2.61
N PHE A 233 2.87 -11.26 2.65
CA PHE A 233 3.15 -10.15 1.75
C PHE A 233 4.48 -10.36 1.05
N ALA A 234 4.52 -9.90 -0.19
CA ALA A 234 5.75 -9.63 -0.87
C ALA A 234 6.03 -8.13 -0.86
N VAL A 235 7.31 -7.79 -0.73
CA VAL A 235 7.83 -6.48 -1.11
C VAL A 235 8.45 -6.65 -2.48
N LEU A 236 7.98 -5.85 -3.44
CA LEU A 236 8.48 -5.86 -4.81
C LEU A 236 9.21 -4.56 -5.10
N GLY A 237 10.23 -4.65 -5.95
CA GLY A 237 11.02 -3.51 -6.38
C GLY A 237 11.30 -3.50 -7.87
N ARG A 238 11.51 -2.31 -8.41
CA ARG A 238 11.98 -2.11 -9.79
C ARG A 238 12.93 -0.90 -9.85
N PRO A 239 14.06 -0.98 -10.57
CA PRO A 239 14.89 0.18 -10.86
C PRO A 239 14.13 1.25 -11.65
N LEU A 240 14.50 2.51 -11.41
CA LEU A 240 14.07 3.67 -12.15
C LEU A 240 15.30 4.37 -12.80
N PRO A 241 15.14 5.08 -13.92
CA PRO A 241 13.89 5.31 -14.66
C PRO A 241 13.36 4.03 -15.34
N LEU A 242 12.07 4.01 -15.69
CA LEU A 242 11.51 2.92 -16.46
C LEU A 242 12.08 2.98 -17.89
N ASP A 243 12.93 2.02 -18.25
CA ASP A 243 13.45 1.92 -19.62
C ASP A 243 12.30 1.75 -20.62
N HIS A 244 12.26 2.60 -21.65
CA HIS A 244 11.26 2.52 -22.74
C HIS A 244 11.28 1.18 -23.50
N HIS A 245 12.38 0.43 -23.43
CA HIS A 245 12.56 -0.86 -24.10
C HIS A 245 12.06 -2.05 -23.28
N SER A 246 11.79 -1.85 -21.99
CA SER A 246 11.48 -2.92 -21.03
C SER A 246 9.97 -3.06 -20.75
N LEU A 247 9.12 -2.34 -21.48
CA LEU A 247 7.67 -2.49 -21.44
C LEU A 247 7.23 -3.37 -22.62
N PRO A 248 6.54 -4.49 -22.41
CA PRO A 248 6.00 -5.28 -23.51
C PRO A 248 5.00 -4.44 -24.31
N ARG A 249 5.14 -4.47 -25.64
CA ARG A 249 4.20 -3.82 -26.58
C ARG A 249 2.81 -4.43 -26.52
#